data_AF-A0A7C7VV99-F1
#
_entry.id   AF-A0A7C7VV99-F1
#
_cell.length_a   1.000
_cell.length_b   1.000
_cell.length_c   1.000
_cell.angle_alpha   90.00
_cell.angle_beta   90.00
_cell.angle_gamma   90.00
#
_symmetry.space_group_name_H-M   'P 1'
#
loop_
_entity.id
_entity.type
_entity.pdbx_description
1 polymer ?
#
loop_
_entity_poly.entity_id
_entity_poly.type
_entity_poly.pdbx_seq_one_letter_code
_entity_poly.pdbx_strand_id
1 'polypeptide(L)'
;MAEDKPLTAEEVHSAQESLKKGISFHENKKFRESIEEFKKAAMTHQSDSKLVEDLGTKLKSGSYKLQQESIAYMGCAAVHLNKLINGIDDAGRQELNVDESLMNAFKEWQ
;
A
#
# COMPACT_ATOMS: atom_id res chain seq x y z
N MET A 1 -5.33 -25.52 2.23
CA MET A 1 -5.27 -24.45 3.24
C MET A 1 -3.84 -23.95 3.17
N ALA A 2 -3.59 -22.82 2.51
CA ALA A 2 -2.26 -22.24 2.52
C ALA A 2 -2.04 -21.72 3.94
N GLU A 3 -0.95 -22.13 4.59
CA GLU A 3 -0.62 -21.71 5.94
C GLU A 3 -0.58 -20.18 6.01
N ASP A 4 -1.28 -19.60 6.98
CA ASP A 4 -1.21 -18.17 7.24
C ASP A 4 0.19 -17.84 7.76
N LYS A 5 1.09 -17.53 6.82
CA LYS A 5 2.44 -17.08 7.16
C LYS A 5 2.30 -15.85 8.06
N PRO A 6 3.01 -15.77 9.19
CA PRO A 6 2.97 -14.60 10.06
C PRO A 6 3.53 -13.37 9.33
N LEU A 7 2.92 -12.21 9.57
CA LEU A 7 3.37 -10.93 9.04
C LEU A 7 4.73 -10.56 9.65
N THR A 8 5.69 -10.20 8.80
CA THR A 8 7.03 -9.82 9.24
C THR A 8 7.26 -8.31 9.17
N ALA A 9 8.19 -7.79 10.00
CA ALA A 9 8.60 -6.39 9.95
C ALA A 9 9.17 -5.99 8.57
N GLU A 10 9.89 -6.90 7.92
CA GLU A 10 10.40 -6.71 6.56
C GLU A 10 9.28 -6.51 5.52
N GLU A 11 8.17 -7.24 5.65
CA GLU A 11 7.01 -7.08 4.76
C GLU A 11 6.38 -5.70 4.94
N VAL A 12 6.17 -5.26 6.18
CA VAL A 12 5.64 -3.91 6.46
C VAL A 12 6.61 -2.82 5.96
N HIS A 13 7.91 -2.99 6.18
CA HIS A 13 8.93 -2.06 5.69
C HIS A 13 8.92 -1.98 4.16
N SER A 14 8.86 -3.13 3.47
CA SER A 14 8.76 -3.18 2.02
C SER A 14 7.51 -2.47 1.50
N ALA A 15 6.37 -2.65 2.16
CA ALA A 15 5.14 -1.94 1.79
C ALA A 15 5.27 -0.43 2.00
N GLN A 16 5.89 0.02 3.10
CA GLN A 16 6.16 1.42 3.38
C GLN A 16 7.06 2.05 2.32
N GLU A 17 8.15 1.39 1.94
CA GLU A 17 9.09 1.87 0.93
C GLU A 17 8.44 1.98 -0.45
N SER A 18 7.65 0.98 -0.84
CA SER A 18 6.86 1.05 -2.09
C SER A 18 5.83 2.18 -2.06
N LEU A 19 5.15 2.43 -0.93
CA LEU A 19 4.24 3.57 -0.81
C LEU A 19 4.98 4.91 -0.99
N LYS A 20 6.11 5.10 -0.28
CA LYS A 20 6.94 6.31 -0.37
C LYS A 20 7.43 6.56 -1.79
N LYS A 21 7.96 5.52 -2.44
CA LYS A 21 8.43 5.60 -3.83
C LYS A 21 7.29 5.90 -4.80
N GLY A 22 6.12 5.29 -4.59
CA GLY A 22 4.91 5.55 -5.37
C GLY A 22 4.43 7.00 -5.27
N ILE A 23 4.48 7.60 -4.07
CA ILE A 23 4.17 9.02 -3.83
C ILE A 23 5.18 9.90 -4.59
N SER A 24 6.47 9.64 -4.45
CA SER A 24 7.51 10.40 -5.16
C SER A 24 7.32 10.33 -6.68
N PHE A 25 6.99 9.17 -7.25
CA PHE A 25 6.68 9.05 -8.67
C PHE A 25 5.41 9.82 -9.05
N HIS A 26 4.38 9.81 -8.22
CA HIS A 26 3.15 10.58 -8.46
C HIS A 26 3.43 12.08 -8.55
N GLU A 27 4.17 12.63 -7.57
CA GLU A 27 4.55 14.04 -7.51
C GLU A 27 5.38 14.45 -8.75
N ASN A 28 6.21 13.53 -9.25
CA ASN A 28 6.99 13.70 -10.48
C ASN A 28 6.21 13.40 -11.78
N LYS A 29 4.88 13.21 -11.69
CA LYS A 29 3.98 12.89 -12.82
C LYS A 29 4.32 11.58 -13.56
N LYS A 30 5.10 10.70 -12.94
CA LYS A 30 5.44 9.35 -13.40
C LYS A 30 4.33 8.37 -12.99
N PHE A 31 3.14 8.57 -13.54
CA PHE A 31 1.93 7.91 -13.04
C PHE A 31 1.94 6.39 -13.22
N ARG A 32 2.61 5.86 -14.26
CA ARG A 32 2.67 4.40 -14.49
C ARG A 32 3.54 3.74 -13.44
N GLU A 33 4.73 4.27 -13.21
CA GLU A 33 5.67 3.80 -12.20
C GLU A 33 5.10 3.96 -10.79
N SER A 34 4.37 5.05 -10.54
CA SER A 34 3.64 5.27 -9.29
C SER A 34 2.59 4.18 -9.04
N ILE A 35 1.77 3.84 -10.04
CA ILE A 35 0.77 2.76 -9.95
C ILE A 35 1.44 1.42 -9.65
N GLU A 36 2.57 1.11 -10.29
CA GLU A 36 3.30 -0.14 -10.06
C GLU A 36 3.79 -0.26 -8.61
N GLU A 37 4.36 0.80 -8.06
CA GLU A 37 4.80 0.80 -6.65
C GLU A 37 3.62 0.73 -5.67
N PHE A 38 2.53 1.45 -5.92
CA PHE A 38 1.33 1.34 -5.09
C PHE A 38 0.71 -0.06 -5.12
N LYS A 39 0.70 -0.72 -6.28
CA LYS A 39 0.27 -2.12 -6.39
C LYS A 39 1.17 -3.03 -5.56
N LYS A 40 2.49 -2.87 -5.62
CA LYS A 40 3.42 -3.68 -4.79
C LYS A 40 3.06 -3.54 -3.31
N ALA A 41 2.90 -2.31 -2.81
CA ALA A 41 2.51 -2.06 -1.44
C ALA A 41 1.15 -2.68 -1.08
N ALA A 42 0.14 -2.52 -1.93
CA ALA A 42 -1.20 -3.09 -1.73
C ALA A 42 -1.24 -4.63 -1.82
N MET A 43 -0.25 -5.23 -2.47
CA MET A 43 -0.16 -6.68 -2.65
C MET A 43 0.75 -7.38 -1.62
N THR A 44 1.42 -6.63 -0.73
CA THR A 44 2.26 -7.20 0.33
C THR A 44 1.44 -8.04 1.31
N HIS A 45 1.94 -9.22 1.67
CA HIS A 45 1.41 -10.09 2.73
C HIS A 45 -0.09 -10.41 2.64
N GLN A 46 -0.41 -11.64 2.21
CA GLN A 46 -1.78 -12.19 2.17
C GLN A 46 -2.82 -11.19 1.64
N SER A 47 -2.42 -10.42 0.63
CA SER A 47 -3.30 -9.45 0.01
C SER A 47 -4.32 -10.18 -0.84
N ASP A 48 -5.53 -9.62 -0.88
CA ASP A 48 -6.50 -10.07 -1.86
C ASP A 48 -6.10 -9.49 -3.23
N SER A 49 -5.22 -10.19 -3.96
CA SER A 49 -4.83 -9.82 -5.34
C SER A 49 -6.05 -9.52 -6.21
N LYS A 50 -7.16 -10.21 -5.93
CA LYS A 50 -8.43 -9.99 -6.62
C LYS A 50 -9.00 -8.60 -6.36
N LEU A 51 -8.86 -8.03 -5.16
CA LEU A 51 -9.29 -6.64 -4.89
C LEU A 51 -8.47 -5.63 -5.73
N VAL A 52 -7.16 -5.84 -5.86
CA VAL A 52 -6.29 -4.95 -6.65
C VAL A 52 -6.62 -5.05 -8.15
N GLU A 53 -6.89 -6.27 -8.63
CA GLU A 53 -7.33 -6.52 -10.01
C GLU A 53 -8.73 -5.96 -10.30
N ASP A 54 -9.69 -6.17 -9.39
CA ASP A 54 -11.06 -5.67 -9.48
C ASP A 54 -11.07 -4.12 -9.51
N LEU A 55 -10.24 -3.47 -8.68
CA LEU A 55 -10.03 -2.02 -8.72
C LEU A 55 -9.49 -1.58 -10.09
N GLY A 56 -8.47 -2.27 -10.60
CA GLY A 56 -7.90 -1.96 -11.92
C GLY A 56 -8.89 -2.10 -13.06
N THR A 57 -9.76 -3.10 -13.02
CA THR A 57 -10.82 -3.29 -14.01
C THR A 57 -11.85 -2.16 -13.94
N LYS A 58 -12.29 -1.78 -12.73
CA LYS A 58 -13.23 -0.66 -12.53
C LYS A 58 -12.66 0.65 -13.04
N LEU A 59 -11.41 0.95 -12.71
CA LEU A 59 -10.73 2.17 -13.15
C LEU A 59 -10.63 2.26 -14.68
N LYS A 60 -10.24 1.16 -15.34
CA LYS A 60 -10.20 1.12 -16.82
C LYS A 60 -11.58 1.28 -17.44
N SER A 61 -12.59 0.60 -16.91
CA SER A 61 -13.97 0.69 -17.42
C SER A 61 -14.58 2.08 -17.26
N GLY A 62 -14.19 2.80 -16.20
CA GLY A 62 -14.65 4.16 -15.92
C GLY A 62 -13.95 5.25 -16.73
N SER A 63 -13.00 4.91 -17.61
CA SER A 63 -12.23 5.86 -18.43
C SER A 63 -11.49 6.93 -17.59
N TYR A 64 -11.01 6.55 -16.41
CA TYR A 64 -10.22 7.44 -15.55
C TYR A 64 -8.86 7.74 -16.18
N LYS A 65 -8.33 8.94 -15.91
CA LYS A 65 -6.98 9.31 -16.33
C LYS A 65 -5.94 8.62 -15.45
N LEU A 66 -4.74 8.37 -15.98
CA LEU A 66 -3.63 7.76 -15.22
C LEU A 66 -3.34 8.43 -13.87
N GLN A 67 -3.48 9.75 -13.78
CA GLN A 67 -3.33 10.46 -12.51
C GLN A 67 -4.38 10.03 -11.48
N GLN A 68 -5.65 9.89 -11.90
CA GLN A 68 -6.75 9.45 -11.03
C GLN A 68 -6.59 7.98 -10.64
N GLU A 69 -6.17 7.14 -11.58
CA GLU A 69 -5.84 5.74 -11.29
C GLU A 69 -4.73 5.66 -10.24
N SER A 70 -3.67 6.45 -10.39
CA SER A 70 -2.57 6.52 -9.45
C SER A 70 -3.03 6.93 -8.04
N ILE A 71 -3.92 7.92 -7.91
CA ILE A 71 -4.51 8.30 -6.62
C ILE A 71 -5.35 7.16 -6.02
N ALA A 72 -6.12 6.45 -6.84
CA ALA A 72 -6.93 5.32 -6.37
C ALA A 72 -6.05 4.18 -5.83
N TYR A 73 -4.97 3.83 -6.53
CA TYR A 73 -4.01 2.84 -6.02
C TYR A 73 -3.24 3.35 -4.80
N MET A 74 -2.93 4.65 -4.70
CA MET A 74 -2.34 5.24 -3.50
C MET A 74 -3.22 5.03 -2.28
N GLY A 75 -4.52 5.30 -2.40
CA GLY A 75 -5.49 5.06 -1.33
C GLY A 75 -5.56 3.59 -0.93
N CYS A 76 -5.58 2.68 -1.91
CA CYS A 76 -5.56 1.24 -1.65
C CYS A 76 -4.29 0.79 -0.90
N ALA A 77 -3.12 1.25 -1.35
CA ALA A 77 -1.84 0.98 -0.71
C ALA A 77 -1.77 1.53 0.73
N ALA A 78 -2.26 2.75 0.94
CA ALA A 78 -2.27 3.40 2.25
C ALA A 78 -3.18 2.67 3.24
N VAL A 79 -4.40 2.30 2.84
CA VAL A 79 -5.33 1.51 3.68
C VAL A 79 -4.72 0.14 3.99
N HIS A 80 -4.09 -0.52 3.00
CA HIS A 80 -3.45 -1.81 3.22
C HIS A 80 -2.28 -1.71 4.18
N LEU A 81 -1.40 -0.73 4.02
CA LEU A 81 -0.28 -0.50 4.92
C LEU A 81 -0.73 -0.23 6.36
N ASN A 82 -1.81 0.54 6.55
CA ASN A 82 -2.39 0.73 7.88
C ASN A 82 -2.87 -0.59 8.51
N LYS A 83 -3.45 -1.52 7.71
CA LYS A 83 -3.80 -2.86 8.21
C LYS A 83 -2.58 -3.67 8.61
N LEU A 84 -1.52 -3.65 7.80
CA LEU A 84 -0.27 -4.35 8.11
C LEU A 84 0.36 -3.83 9.41
N ILE A 85 0.46 -2.51 9.58
CA ILE A 85 1.00 -1.89 10.79
C ILE A 85 0.18 -2.28 12.03
N ASN A 86 -1.15 -2.36 11.91
CA ASN A 86 -2.02 -2.76 13.02
C ASN A 86 -2.07 -4.28 13.26
N GLY A 87 -1.68 -5.08 12.27
CA GLY A 87 -1.68 -6.54 12.33
C GLY A 87 -0.36 -7.17 12.77
N ILE A 88 0.75 -6.41 12.77
CA ILE A 88 2.04 -6.90 13.27
C ILE A 88 2.04 -7.01 14.79
N ASP A 89 2.76 -8.00 15.32
CA ASP A 89 2.93 -8.20 16.76
C ASP A 89 3.88 -7.16 17.39
N ASP A 90 3.93 -7.13 18.73
CA ASP A 90 4.75 -6.17 19.47
C ASP A 90 6.25 -6.32 19.20
N ALA A 91 6.71 -7.55 18.95
CA ALA A 91 8.11 -7.84 18.63
C ALA A 91 8.49 -7.24 17.27
N GLY A 92 7.70 -7.52 16.23
CA GLY A 92 7.91 -6.93 14.91
C GLY A 92 7.73 -5.42 14.94
N ARG A 93 6.80 -4.88 15.75
CA ARG A 93 6.59 -3.44 15.90
C ARG A 93 7.80 -2.69 16.46
N GLN A 94 8.58 -3.30 17.34
CA GLN A 94 9.81 -2.70 17.87
C GLN A 94 10.92 -2.60 16.81
N GLU A 95 10.91 -3.51 15.83
CA GLU A 95 11.84 -3.50 14.70
C GLU A 95 11.38 -2.54 13.59
N LEU A 96 10.11 -2.14 13.60
CA LEU A 96 9.59 -1.19 12.64
C LEU A 96 10.09 0.23 12.94
N ASN A 97 10.96 0.72 12.06
CA ASN A 97 11.14 2.16 11.87
C ASN A 97 9.98 2.71 11.01
N VAL A 98 8.75 2.62 11.54
CA VAL A 98 7.58 3.21 10.86
C VAL A 98 7.77 4.72 10.85
N ASP A 99 7.55 5.33 9.70
CA ASP A 99 7.63 6.77 9.57
C ASP A 99 6.57 7.43 10.48
N GLU A 100 7.00 8.22 11.47
CA GLU A 100 6.09 8.88 12.42
C GLU A 100 5.07 9.79 11.70
N SER A 101 5.48 10.41 10.58
CA SER A 101 4.59 11.26 9.79
C SER A 101 3.44 10.45 9.17
N LEU A 102 3.73 9.22 8.75
CA LEU A 102 2.74 8.28 8.21
C LEU A 102 1.80 7.77 9.30
N MET A 103 2.34 7.45 10.48
CA MET A 103 1.52 7.03 11.63
C MET A 103 0.56 8.12 12.08
N ASN A 104 1.00 9.37 12.08
CA ASN A 104 0.15 10.49 12.43
C ASN A 104 -0.96 10.71 11.38
N ALA A 105 -0.64 10.58 10.09
CA ALA A 105 -1.64 10.64 9.02
C ALA A 105 -2.72 9.55 9.15
N PHE A 106 -2.34 8.32 9.52
CA PHE A 106 -3.31 7.23 9.71
C PHE A 106 -4.19 7.38 10.94
N LYS A 107 -3.72 8.02 12.02
CA LYS A 107 -4.54 8.30 13.21
C LYS A 107 -5.72 9.23 12.90
N GLU A 108 -5.57 10.13 11.92
CA GLU A 108 -6.65 11.02 11.48
C GLU A 108 -7.73 10.31 10.64
N TRP A 109 -7.50 9.06 10.23
CA TRP A 109 -8.44 8.28 9.42
C TRP A 109 -9.35 7.35 10.24
N GLN A 110 -9.20 7.34 11.57
CA GLN A 110 -10.03 6.57 12.52
C GLN A 110 -11.23 7.40 12.99
#